data_AF-R6E5B7-F1
#
_entry.id   AF-R6E5B7-F1
#
_cell.length_a   1.000
_cell.length_b   1.000
_cell.length_c   1.000
_cell.angle_alpha   90.00
_cell.angle_beta   90.00
_cell.angle_gamma   90.00
#
_symmetry.space_group_name_H-M   'P 1'
#
loop_
_entity.id
_entity.type
_entity.pdbx_description
1 polymer ?
#
loop_
_entity_poly.entity_id
_entity_poly.type
_entity_poly.pdbx_seq_one_letter_code
_entity_poly.pdbx_strand_id
1 'polypeptide(L)'
;MSEEKKFFTRMGDGSPVYMTEEEIRSDMKAGIDDAVLRGKIDPLSDEDFEKLYDIITMPGTVVGVEPGKQIVLTNDSGGYKINVKSQLPVPKEVEVLVYERCLGCDSVDVGNTDYNYKTAKGVAKREAGALKQALNISTMPLFYGAMPNLGFYTKPDGPVDNWAMLLPEGKIKESLAAQEEAVEHAVKDILFVAEQVYDVGADGINLDTSGAAGDADFLVALKATEEIKKRFPDLGVEIGMAGEFVLGMHGKLKYDGVRLAGLYPHKQVKLAEKAGASIFGAVVNTNCNKSFPWNIARVITFIKACTDVAEIPVHADVGMGVCGIPMVENMPSDVASRADKALVEIGKVDGF
;
A
#
# COMPACT_ATOMS: atom_id res chain seq x y z
N MET A 1 28.89 -24.77 29.36
CA MET A 1 27.70 -23.99 28.98
C MET A 1 27.88 -23.65 27.52
N SER A 2 27.15 -24.32 26.62
CA SER A 2 27.13 -23.89 25.22
C SER A 2 26.46 -22.51 25.16
N GLU A 3 27.06 -21.55 24.47
CA GLU A 3 26.40 -20.28 24.19
C GLU A 3 25.08 -20.56 23.46
N GLU A 4 24.00 -19.93 23.92
CA GLU A 4 22.68 -20.04 23.30
C GLU A 4 22.73 -19.48 21.88
N LYS A 5 22.18 -20.22 20.91
CA LYS A 5 22.18 -19.80 19.51
C LYS A 5 21.38 -18.51 19.34
N LYS A 6 21.99 -17.51 18.71
CA LYS A 6 21.33 -16.25 18.35
C LYS A 6 21.21 -16.10 16.84
N PHE A 7 20.14 -15.45 16.42
CA PHE A 7 19.83 -15.15 15.03
C PHE A 7 19.95 -13.66 14.78
N PHE A 8 20.60 -13.28 13.69
CA PHE A 8 20.63 -11.91 13.22
C PHE A 8 19.26 -11.51 12.69
N THR A 9 18.76 -10.36 13.13
CA THR A 9 17.56 -9.72 12.59
C THR A 9 17.67 -8.20 12.79
N ARG A 10 16.57 -7.46 12.59
CA ARG A 10 16.55 -6.00 12.68
C ARG A 10 15.39 -5.51 13.50
N MET A 11 15.52 -4.29 14.00
CA MET A 11 14.41 -3.50 14.52
C MET A 11 13.64 -2.84 13.36
N GLY A 12 12.46 -2.30 13.65
CA GLY A 12 11.61 -1.62 12.67
C GLY A 12 12.21 -0.30 12.17
N ASP A 13 13.22 0.25 12.83
CA ASP A 13 14.05 1.35 12.33
C ASP A 13 15.27 0.86 11.49
N GLY A 14 15.39 -0.44 11.28
CA GLY A 14 16.45 -1.09 10.51
C GLY A 14 17.73 -1.40 11.28
N SER A 15 17.83 -0.99 12.55
CA SER A 15 19.01 -1.26 13.39
C SER A 15 19.21 -2.77 13.61
N PRO A 16 20.46 -3.27 13.54
CA PRO A 16 20.74 -4.69 13.67
C PRO A 16 20.60 -5.18 15.12
N VAL A 17 20.03 -6.37 15.31
CA VAL A 17 19.90 -7.03 16.62
C VAL A 17 20.14 -8.53 16.49
N TYR A 18 20.58 -9.17 17.58
CA TYR A 18 20.74 -10.62 17.68
C TYR A 18 19.80 -11.16 18.75
N MET A 19 18.88 -12.04 18.36
CA MET A 19 17.83 -12.57 19.24
C MET A 19 17.96 -14.08 19.40
N THR A 20 17.62 -14.60 20.59
CA THR A 20 17.45 -16.04 20.83
C THR A 20 16.13 -16.53 20.25
N GLU A 21 15.94 -17.86 20.18
CA GLU A 21 14.66 -18.45 19.79
C GLU A 21 13.52 -17.99 20.71
N GLU A 22 13.74 -17.97 22.04
CA GLU A 22 12.75 -17.54 23.01
C GLU A 22 12.34 -16.07 22.80
N GLU A 23 13.31 -15.18 22.56
CA GLU A 23 13.06 -13.77 22.28
C GLU A 23 12.24 -13.59 20.99
N ILE A 24 12.58 -14.32 19.91
CA ILE A 24 11.85 -14.27 18.64
C ILE A 24 10.41 -14.72 18.81
N ARG A 25 10.19 -15.88 19.44
CA ARG A 25 8.84 -16.44 19.63
C ARG A 25 7.98 -15.56 20.55
N SER A 26 8.58 -14.98 21.59
CA SER A 26 7.92 -14.01 22.47
C SER A 26 7.47 -12.77 21.69
N ASP A 27 8.35 -12.21 20.86
CA ASP A 27 8.02 -11.03 20.04
C ASP A 27 6.95 -11.33 18.99
N MET A 28 7.02 -12.50 18.33
CA MET A 28 5.98 -12.94 17.40
C MET A 28 4.61 -13.00 18.09
N LYS A 29 4.54 -13.65 19.27
CA LYS A 29 3.31 -13.75 20.06
C LYS A 29 2.76 -12.37 20.41
N ALA A 30 3.61 -11.46 20.87
CA ALA A 30 3.20 -10.10 21.20
C ALA A 30 2.72 -9.29 19.97
N GLY A 31 3.25 -9.57 18.77
CA GLY A 31 2.79 -8.97 17.52
C GLY A 31 1.41 -9.47 17.11
N ILE A 32 1.18 -10.78 17.23
CA ILE A 32 -0.12 -11.43 16.98
C ILE A 32 -1.16 -10.91 17.96
N ASP A 33 -0.83 -10.85 19.26
CA ASP A 33 -1.75 -10.39 20.30
C ASP A 33 -2.19 -8.93 20.08
N ASP A 34 -1.30 -8.04 19.59
CA ASP A 34 -1.67 -6.67 19.20
C ASP A 34 -2.63 -6.67 18.00
N ALA A 35 -2.37 -7.46 16.97
CA ALA A 35 -3.22 -7.57 15.80
C ALA A 35 -4.62 -8.10 16.14
N VAL A 36 -4.69 -9.17 16.93
CA VAL A 36 -5.93 -9.77 17.43
C VAL A 36 -6.74 -8.76 18.24
N LEU A 37 -6.10 -8.07 19.19
CA LEU A 37 -6.77 -7.09 20.04
C LEU A 37 -7.35 -5.93 19.24
N ARG A 38 -6.56 -5.37 18.31
CA ARG A 38 -6.92 -4.19 17.52
C ARG A 38 -7.93 -4.53 16.43
N GLY A 39 -7.63 -5.56 15.63
CA GLY A 39 -8.42 -6.01 14.50
C GLY A 39 -9.70 -6.72 14.89
N LYS A 40 -9.75 -7.30 16.10
CA LYS A 40 -10.80 -8.25 16.51
C LYS A 40 -10.90 -9.42 15.52
N ILE A 41 -9.74 -9.97 15.19
CA ILE A 41 -9.52 -11.07 14.25
C ILE A 41 -8.94 -12.27 14.99
N ASP A 42 -9.01 -13.43 14.36
CA ASP A 42 -8.45 -14.66 14.94
C ASP A 42 -6.90 -14.62 14.93
N PRO A 43 -6.25 -15.25 15.92
CA PRO A 43 -4.80 -15.42 15.91
C PRO A 43 -4.35 -16.34 14.76
N LEU A 44 -3.05 -16.32 14.46
CA LEU A 44 -2.45 -17.33 13.59
C LEU A 44 -2.61 -18.73 14.20
N SER A 45 -2.76 -19.73 13.31
CA SER A 45 -2.72 -21.14 13.72
C SER A 45 -1.33 -21.53 14.24
N ASP A 46 -1.25 -22.60 15.03
CA ASP A 46 0.05 -23.11 15.51
C ASP A 46 0.97 -23.49 14.33
N GLU A 47 0.41 -24.01 13.23
CA GLU A 47 1.15 -24.34 12.01
C GLU A 47 1.74 -23.09 11.35
N ASP A 48 0.93 -22.04 11.18
CA ASP A 48 1.38 -20.76 10.61
C ASP A 48 2.40 -20.07 11.52
N PHE A 49 2.24 -20.19 12.84
CA PHE A 49 3.19 -19.67 13.83
C PHE A 49 4.57 -20.31 13.68
N GLU A 50 4.62 -21.65 13.62
CA GLU A 50 5.89 -22.36 13.43
C GLU A 50 6.50 -22.08 12.05
N LYS A 51 5.68 -22.04 10.99
CA LYS A 51 6.15 -21.69 9.64
C LYS A 51 6.73 -20.27 9.58
N LEU A 52 6.13 -19.31 10.27
CA LEU A 52 6.67 -17.95 10.34
C LEU A 52 8.00 -17.90 11.07
N TYR A 53 8.14 -18.65 12.17
CA TYR A 53 9.42 -18.79 12.87
C TYR A 53 10.52 -19.38 11.96
N ASP A 54 10.18 -20.41 11.17
CA ASP A 54 11.10 -21.01 10.20
C ASP A 54 11.53 -20.00 9.13
N ILE A 55 10.63 -19.15 8.63
CA ILE A 55 10.96 -18.09 7.66
C ILE A 55 11.89 -17.04 8.29
N ILE A 56 11.58 -16.58 9.50
CA ILE A 56 12.38 -15.58 10.23
C ILE A 56 13.82 -16.08 10.42
N THR A 57 13.95 -17.34 10.84
CA THR A 57 15.25 -17.96 11.18
C THR A 57 15.93 -18.67 10.02
N MET A 58 15.33 -18.63 8.82
CA MET A 58 15.83 -19.29 7.62
C MET A 58 17.26 -18.84 7.30
N PRO A 59 18.20 -19.77 7.02
CA PRO A 59 19.56 -19.42 6.65
C PRO A 59 19.61 -18.72 5.29
N GLY A 60 20.54 -17.76 5.16
CA GLY A 60 20.75 -16.98 3.93
C GLY A 60 20.32 -15.53 4.07
N THR A 61 21.03 -14.62 3.40
CA THR A 61 20.65 -13.20 3.39
C THR A 61 19.34 -13.03 2.63
N VAL A 62 19.26 -13.54 1.40
CA VAL A 62 18.04 -13.50 0.59
C VAL A 62 17.38 -14.88 0.62
N VAL A 63 16.08 -14.90 0.92
CA VAL A 63 15.25 -16.11 0.86
C VAL A 63 14.18 -15.94 -0.22
N GLY A 64 13.53 -17.03 -0.63
CA GLY A 64 12.50 -16.97 -1.66
C GLY A 64 11.49 -18.08 -1.52
N VAL A 65 10.43 -18.01 -2.31
CA VAL A 65 9.41 -19.06 -2.43
C VAL A 65 9.93 -20.21 -3.30
N GLU A 66 9.33 -21.39 -3.13
CA GLU A 66 9.68 -22.54 -3.96
C GLU A 66 9.26 -22.33 -5.43
N PRO A 67 9.97 -22.92 -6.41
CA PRO A 67 9.52 -22.90 -7.81
C PRO A 67 8.07 -23.37 -7.96
N GLY A 68 7.25 -22.60 -8.68
CA GLY A 68 5.82 -22.83 -8.84
C GLY A 68 4.94 -22.15 -7.79
N LYS A 69 5.52 -21.47 -6.79
CA LYS A 69 4.80 -20.67 -5.79
C LYS A 69 5.01 -19.15 -5.97
N GLN A 70 5.55 -18.74 -7.11
CA GLN A 70 5.60 -17.33 -7.48
C GLN A 70 4.18 -16.79 -7.67
N ILE A 71 4.01 -15.50 -7.38
CA ILE A 71 2.75 -14.77 -7.51
C ILE A 71 2.93 -13.59 -8.47
N VAL A 72 1.83 -12.96 -8.87
CA VAL A 72 1.85 -11.71 -9.64
C VAL A 72 2.17 -10.56 -8.69
N LEU A 73 3.09 -9.68 -9.10
CA LEU A 73 3.46 -8.49 -8.36
C LEU A 73 3.05 -7.22 -9.13
N THR A 74 2.34 -6.31 -8.45
CA THR A 74 2.21 -4.91 -8.89
C THR A 74 3.32 -4.08 -8.24
N ASN A 75 3.88 -3.12 -8.98
CA ASN A 75 4.83 -2.17 -8.42
C ASN A 75 4.29 -0.75 -8.56
N ASP A 76 4.11 -0.10 -7.43
CA ASP A 76 3.79 1.31 -7.37
C ASP A 76 5.01 2.16 -7.75
N SER A 77 4.80 3.40 -8.16
CA SER A 77 5.85 4.42 -8.33
C SER A 77 7.00 4.08 -9.29
N GLY A 78 6.91 3.02 -10.11
CA GLY A 78 8.05 2.54 -10.89
C GLY A 78 8.38 3.38 -12.13
N GLY A 79 7.53 4.33 -12.51
CA GLY A 79 7.87 5.33 -13.53
C GLY A 79 8.70 6.53 -13.03
N TYR A 80 9.14 6.56 -11.77
CA TYR A 80 9.99 7.65 -11.25
C TYR A 80 10.94 7.27 -10.08
N LYS A 81 10.98 6.01 -9.64
CA LYS A 81 11.85 5.54 -8.53
C LYS A 81 13.33 5.68 -8.90
N ILE A 82 13.74 5.17 -10.05
CA ILE A 82 15.11 5.27 -10.57
C ILE A 82 15.44 6.72 -10.88
N ASN A 83 14.52 7.45 -11.53
CA ASN A 83 14.87 8.78 -12.00
C ASN A 83 14.91 9.87 -10.93
N VAL A 84 13.97 9.86 -9.98
CA VAL A 84 13.86 10.88 -8.94
C VAL A 84 14.47 10.37 -7.64
N LYS A 85 14.09 9.17 -7.16
CA LYS A 85 14.55 8.69 -5.85
C LYS A 85 16.03 8.26 -5.91
N SER A 86 16.44 7.57 -6.97
CA SER A 86 17.84 7.18 -7.17
C SER A 86 18.68 8.21 -7.94
N GLN A 87 18.07 9.32 -8.40
CA GLN A 87 18.74 10.44 -9.08
C GLN A 87 19.50 10.04 -10.36
N LEU A 88 19.06 8.98 -11.05
CA LEU A 88 19.63 8.58 -12.32
C LEU A 88 18.84 9.22 -13.47
N PRO A 89 19.43 9.94 -14.43
CA PRO A 89 18.69 10.68 -15.45
C PRO A 89 18.10 9.76 -16.54
N VAL A 90 17.14 8.92 -16.16
CA VAL A 90 16.45 7.94 -17.01
C VAL A 90 15.04 8.46 -17.31
N PRO A 91 14.63 8.53 -18.59
CA PRO A 91 13.25 8.84 -18.96
C PRO A 91 12.27 7.77 -18.45
N LYS A 92 11.03 8.15 -18.14
CA LYS A 92 10.03 7.24 -17.53
C LYS A 92 9.78 5.98 -18.36
N GLU A 93 9.68 6.14 -19.68
CA GLU A 93 9.46 5.03 -20.61
C GLU A 93 10.64 4.06 -20.65
N VAL A 94 11.87 4.53 -20.41
CA VAL A 94 13.04 3.67 -20.27
C VAL A 94 13.04 2.98 -18.91
N GLU A 95 12.57 3.67 -17.86
CA GLU A 95 12.43 3.10 -16.53
C GLU A 95 11.46 1.91 -16.54
N VAL A 96 10.32 2.03 -17.21
CA VAL A 96 9.38 0.92 -17.46
C VAL A 96 10.10 -0.30 -18.06
N LEU A 97 10.98 -0.10 -19.04
CA LEU A 97 11.75 -1.20 -19.62
C LEU A 97 12.76 -1.83 -18.66
N VAL A 98 13.30 -1.06 -17.71
CA VAL A 98 14.17 -1.60 -16.66
C VAL A 98 13.35 -2.49 -15.73
N TYR A 99 12.17 -2.05 -15.31
CA TYR A 99 11.25 -2.84 -14.49
C TYR A 99 10.86 -4.16 -15.18
N GLU A 100 10.45 -4.08 -16.45
CA GLU A 100 10.07 -5.27 -17.22
C GLU A 100 11.25 -6.22 -17.46
N ARG A 101 12.37 -5.72 -17.98
CA ARG A 101 13.42 -6.57 -18.58
C ARG A 101 14.55 -6.92 -17.63
N CYS A 102 14.81 -6.06 -16.64
CA CYS A 102 15.91 -6.24 -15.71
C CYS A 102 15.42 -6.71 -14.33
N LEU A 103 14.27 -6.21 -13.86
CA LEU A 103 13.74 -6.54 -12.54
C LEU A 103 12.68 -7.63 -12.58
N GLY A 104 12.07 -7.89 -13.74
CA GLY A 104 11.09 -8.95 -13.93
C GLY A 104 9.77 -8.69 -13.21
N CYS A 105 9.34 -7.43 -13.12
CA CYS A 105 8.04 -7.08 -12.55
C CYS A 105 6.89 -7.47 -13.49
N ASP A 106 5.77 -7.92 -12.92
CA ASP A 106 4.59 -8.31 -13.70
C ASP A 106 3.73 -7.13 -14.12
N SER A 107 3.75 -6.03 -13.36
CA SER A 107 3.21 -4.73 -13.76
C SER A 107 3.91 -3.58 -13.05
N VAL A 108 3.73 -2.37 -13.56
CA VAL A 108 4.24 -1.15 -12.93
C VAL A 108 3.28 0.01 -13.18
N ASP A 109 3.18 0.92 -12.23
CA ASP A 109 2.58 2.21 -12.50
C ASP A 109 3.59 3.24 -13.04
N VAL A 110 3.08 4.16 -13.85
CA VAL A 110 3.75 5.38 -14.25
C VAL A 110 3.06 6.53 -13.54
N GLY A 111 3.82 7.42 -12.91
CA GLY A 111 3.27 8.54 -12.15
C GLY A 111 4.01 9.85 -12.39
N ASN A 112 3.40 10.95 -12.01
CA ASN A 112 4.10 12.22 -11.90
C ASN A 112 5.05 12.21 -10.67
N THR A 113 6.12 13.00 -10.71
CA THR A 113 7.12 13.08 -9.62
C THR A 113 6.53 13.46 -8.26
N ASP A 114 5.53 14.34 -8.22
CA ASP A 114 4.86 14.71 -6.97
C ASP A 114 3.88 13.62 -6.49
N TYR A 115 3.65 12.60 -7.32
CA TYR A 115 2.86 11.40 -7.07
C TYR A 115 1.50 11.67 -6.39
N ASN A 116 0.78 12.68 -6.87
CA ASN A 116 -0.57 12.99 -6.40
C ASN A 116 -1.46 13.49 -7.57
N TYR A 117 -2.75 13.17 -7.51
CA TYR A 117 -3.68 13.51 -8.60
C TYR A 117 -3.91 15.01 -8.77
N LYS A 118 -3.78 15.79 -7.68
CA LYS A 118 -3.97 17.24 -7.72
C LYS A 118 -2.95 17.92 -8.65
N THR A 119 -1.68 17.55 -8.55
CA THR A 119 -0.62 18.07 -9.44
C THR A 119 -0.68 17.41 -10.81
N ALA A 120 -0.90 16.09 -10.87
CA ALA A 120 -0.98 15.35 -12.13
C ALA A 120 -2.02 15.92 -13.09
N LYS A 121 -3.17 16.39 -12.58
CA LYS A 121 -4.23 17.01 -13.41
C LYS A 121 -3.71 18.15 -14.28
N GLY A 122 -2.81 18.98 -13.77
CA GLY A 122 -2.28 20.15 -14.49
C GLY A 122 -1.46 19.77 -15.72
N VAL A 123 -0.97 18.53 -15.75
CA VAL A 123 -0.10 17.99 -16.80
C VAL A 123 -0.61 16.66 -17.36
N ALA A 124 -1.88 16.31 -17.13
CA ALA A 124 -2.42 14.98 -17.39
C ALA A 124 -2.23 14.50 -18.83
N LYS A 125 -2.38 15.39 -19.82
CA LYS A 125 -2.13 15.06 -21.24
C LYS A 125 -0.67 14.70 -21.52
N ARG A 126 0.27 15.37 -20.86
CA ARG A 126 1.71 15.06 -20.98
C ARG A 126 2.01 13.72 -20.33
N GLU A 127 1.44 13.48 -19.16
CA GLU A 127 1.57 12.21 -18.44
C GLU A 127 0.98 11.04 -19.24
N ALA A 128 -0.22 11.19 -19.82
CA ALA A 128 -0.81 10.23 -20.75
C ALA A 128 0.05 10.00 -21.99
N GLY A 129 0.68 11.06 -22.53
CA GLY A 129 1.64 10.93 -23.64
C GLY A 129 2.85 10.08 -23.29
N ALA A 130 3.40 10.23 -22.08
CA ALA A 130 4.52 9.41 -21.59
C ALA A 130 4.09 7.95 -21.36
N LEU A 131 2.91 7.73 -20.76
CA LEU A 131 2.35 6.39 -20.59
C LEU A 131 2.14 5.70 -21.95
N LYS A 132 1.60 6.42 -22.94
CA LYS A 132 1.45 5.90 -24.32
C LYS A 132 2.78 5.48 -24.93
N GLN A 133 3.85 6.25 -24.70
CA GLN A 133 5.18 5.89 -25.21
C GLN A 133 5.67 4.61 -24.56
N ALA A 134 5.49 4.46 -23.25
CA ALA A 134 5.82 3.23 -22.53
C ALA A 134 5.02 2.02 -23.05
N LEU A 135 3.69 2.16 -23.21
CA LEU A 135 2.81 1.13 -23.77
C LEU A 135 3.23 0.64 -25.17
N ASN A 136 3.85 1.51 -25.99
CA ASN A 136 4.31 1.11 -27.33
C ASN A 136 5.61 0.30 -27.33
N ILE A 137 6.33 0.26 -26.20
CA ILE A 137 7.67 -0.36 -26.13
C ILE A 137 7.78 -1.46 -25.08
N SER A 138 6.79 -1.60 -24.18
CA SER A 138 6.66 -2.67 -23.20
C SER A 138 5.56 -3.66 -23.57
N THR A 139 5.50 -4.76 -22.82
CA THR A 139 4.51 -5.84 -22.91
C THR A 139 3.79 -6.10 -21.59
N MET A 140 4.40 -5.75 -20.45
CA MET A 140 3.73 -5.82 -19.15
C MET A 140 2.62 -4.76 -19.01
N PRO A 141 1.53 -5.06 -18.27
CA PRO A 141 0.49 -4.09 -17.94
C PRO A 141 1.04 -2.83 -17.27
N LEU A 142 0.57 -1.66 -17.72
CA LEU A 142 0.96 -0.36 -17.17
C LEU A 142 -0.22 0.38 -16.56
N PHE A 143 -0.03 0.78 -15.30
CA PHE A 143 -0.98 1.58 -14.55
C PHE A 143 -0.58 3.05 -14.60
N TYR A 144 -1.52 3.96 -14.34
CA TYR A 144 -1.17 5.31 -13.90
C TYR A 144 -1.36 5.46 -12.40
N GLY A 145 -0.29 5.72 -11.66
CA GLY A 145 -0.32 5.77 -10.20
C GLY A 145 -0.17 7.18 -9.64
N ALA A 146 -0.98 7.49 -8.64
CA ALA A 146 -0.81 8.66 -7.79
C ALA A 146 -1.64 8.55 -6.52
N MET A 147 -1.32 9.38 -5.53
CA MET A 147 -2.09 9.46 -4.29
C MET A 147 -3.33 10.37 -4.44
N PRO A 148 -4.47 10.06 -3.80
CA PRO A 148 -5.56 11.01 -3.60
C PRO A 148 -5.09 12.27 -2.83
N ASN A 149 -4.30 12.06 -1.77
CA ASN A 149 -3.59 13.04 -0.95
C ASN A 149 -4.38 14.33 -0.71
N LEU A 150 -5.41 14.24 0.13
CA LEU A 150 -6.30 15.38 0.39
C LEU A 150 -5.59 16.63 0.95
N GLY A 151 -4.42 16.49 1.58
CA GLY A 151 -3.63 17.63 2.07
C GLY A 151 -3.35 18.69 1.00
N PHE A 152 -3.15 18.29 -0.26
CA PHE A 152 -2.90 19.19 -1.40
C PHE A 152 -4.12 20.03 -1.82
N TYR A 153 -5.31 19.75 -1.27
CA TYR A 153 -6.51 20.53 -1.52
C TYR A 153 -6.72 21.63 -0.47
N THR A 154 -5.89 21.66 0.58
CA THR A 154 -6.00 22.65 1.65
C THR A 154 -5.22 23.93 1.35
N LYS A 155 -5.69 25.06 1.88
CA LYS A 155 -4.99 26.35 1.85
C LYS A 155 -3.61 26.25 2.53
N PRO A 156 -2.59 26.97 1.99
CA PRO A 156 -2.71 28.04 1.00
C PRO A 156 -2.75 27.59 -0.46
N ASP A 157 -2.32 26.36 -0.78
CA ASP A 157 -2.12 25.92 -2.16
C ASP A 157 -3.38 25.37 -2.82
N GLY A 158 -4.34 24.91 -2.01
CA GLY A 158 -5.63 24.42 -2.45
C GLY A 158 -6.81 25.33 -2.08
N PRO A 159 -8.01 25.05 -2.62
CA PRO A 159 -9.19 25.89 -2.42
C PRO A 159 -9.84 25.74 -1.04
N VAL A 160 -9.60 24.61 -0.36
CA VAL A 160 -10.33 24.19 0.84
C VAL A 160 -9.65 24.71 2.11
N ASP A 161 -10.41 25.07 3.13
CA ASP A 161 -9.82 25.41 4.43
C ASP A 161 -9.04 24.23 5.04
N ASN A 162 -7.94 24.54 5.73
CA ASN A 162 -7.04 23.51 6.27
C ASN A 162 -7.56 22.93 7.59
N TRP A 163 -8.12 21.71 7.56
CA TRP A 163 -8.65 21.07 8.77
C TRP A 163 -7.58 20.78 9.84
N ALA A 164 -6.31 20.63 9.48
CA ALA A 164 -5.22 20.46 10.44
C ALA A 164 -4.97 21.74 11.26
N MET A 165 -5.38 22.91 10.75
CA MET A 165 -5.36 24.19 11.47
C MET A 165 -6.69 24.46 12.20
N LEU A 166 -7.82 24.12 11.58
CA LEU A 166 -9.15 24.34 12.16
C LEU A 166 -9.40 23.48 13.41
N LEU A 167 -8.94 22.22 13.42
CA LEU A 167 -9.17 21.29 14.54
C LEU A 167 -8.54 21.79 15.85
N PRO A 168 -7.25 22.20 15.90
CA PRO A 168 -6.66 22.82 17.08
C PRO A 168 -7.39 24.07 17.60
N GLU A 169 -8.06 24.81 16.73
CA GLU A 169 -8.85 26.00 17.10
C GLU A 169 -10.26 25.65 17.64
N GLY A 170 -10.63 24.36 17.70
CA GLY A 170 -11.96 23.93 18.11
C GLY A 170 -13.06 24.16 17.05
N LYS A 171 -12.68 24.52 15.82
CA LYS A 171 -13.59 24.74 14.69
C LYS A 171 -13.97 23.41 14.03
N ILE A 172 -14.68 22.56 14.78
CA ILE A 172 -14.97 21.19 14.36
C ILE A 172 -15.88 21.17 13.13
N LYS A 173 -16.96 21.97 13.10
CA LYS A 173 -17.92 21.91 11.99
C LYS A 173 -17.28 22.32 10.66
N GLU A 174 -16.45 23.35 10.71
CA GLU A 174 -15.70 23.89 9.59
C GLU A 174 -14.66 22.89 9.11
N SER A 175 -13.97 22.21 10.04
CA SER A 175 -13.03 21.13 9.71
C SER A 175 -13.71 19.95 9.00
N LEU A 176 -14.90 19.55 9.46
CA LEU A 176 -15.67 18.47 8.83
C LEU A 176 -16.12 18.88 7.41
N ALA A 177 -16.70 20.08 7.27
CA ALA A 177 -17.13 20.60 5.98
C ALA A 177 -15.97 20.74 4.98
N ALA A 178 -14.79 21.18 5.45
CA ALA A 178 -13.59 21.25 4.63
C ALA A 178 -13.19 19.87 4.09
N GLN A 179 -13.18 18.83 4.93
CA GLN A 179 -12.88 17.47 4.46
C GLN A 179 -13.92 16.97 3.44
N GLU A 180 -15.20 17.26 3.64
CA GLU A 180 -16.28 16.92 2.68
C GLU A 180 -16.09 17.64 1.32
N GLU A 181 -15.72 18.93 1.33
CA GLU A 181 -15.43 19.71 0.12
C GLU A 181 -14.18 19.17 -0.62
N ALA A 182 -13.12 18.83 0.11
CA ALA A 182 -11.91 18.27 -0.46
C ALA A 182 -12.16 16.95 -1.19
N VAL A 183 -13.07 16.11 -0.67
CA VAL A 183 -13.49 14.86 -1.33
C VAL A 183 -14.06 15.15 -2.73
N GLU A 184 -14.91 16.16 -2.87
CA GLU A 184 -15.51 16.49 -4.18
C GLU A 184 -14.47 16.94 -5.20
N HIS A 185 -13.49 17.74 -4.78
CA HIS A 185 -12.41 18.19 -5.65
C HIS A 185 -11.51 17.03 -6.06
N ALA A 186 -11.14 16.17 -5.11
CA ALA A 186 -10.24 15.07 -5.39
C ALA A 186 -10.84 14.02 -6.33
N VAL A 187 -12.12 13.66 -6.14
CA VAL A 187 -12.81 12.74 -7.06
C VAL A 187 -12.86 13.31 -8.48
N LYS A 188 -13.14 14.60 -8.66
CA LYS A 188 -13.16 15.25 -9.99
C LYS A 188 -11.78 15.21 -10.66
N ASP A 189 -10.73 15.50 -9.89
CA ASP A 189 -9.36 15.55 -10.40
C ASP A 189 -8.86 14.15 -10.77
N ILE A 190 -9.15 13.12 -9.96
CA ILE A 190 -8.86 11.71 -10.28
C ILE A 190 -9.58 11.28 -11.56
N LEU A 191 -10.88 11.57 -11.68
CA LEU A 191 -11.66 11.20 -12.87
C LEU A 191 -11.15 11.86 -14.15
N PHE A 192 -10.70 13.11 -14.07
CA PHE A 192 -10.10 13.79 -15.20
C PHE A 192 -8.79 13.10 -15.63
N VAL A 193 -7.92 12.74 -14.69
CA VAL A 193 -6.69 12.00 -15.02
C VAL A 193 -7.02 10.61 -15.58
N ALA A 194 -7.97 9.89 -14.97
CA ALA A 194 -8.42 8.58 -15.44
C ALA A 194 -8.88 8.61 -16.90
N GLU A 195 -9.65 9.62 -17.30
CA GLU A 195 -10.06 9.83 -18.70
C GLU A 195 -8.84 9.99 -19.62
N GLN A 196 -7.85 10.81 -19.24
CA GLN A 196 -6.68 11.05 -20.09
C GLN A 196 -5.83 9.79 -20.29
N VAL A 197 -5.68 8.97 -19.25
CA VAL A 197 -4.87 7.73 -19.33
C VAL A 197 -5.64 6.59 -20.00
N TYR A 198 -6.95 6.54 -19.81
CA TYR A 198 -7.82 5.62 -20.54
C TYR A 198 -7.78 5.87 -22.05
N ASP A 199 -7.85 7.14 -22.48
CA ASP A 199 -7.81 7.54 -23.90
C ASP A 199 -6.54 7.08 -24.65
N VAL A 200 -5.46 6.80 -23.92
CA VAL A 200 -4.20 6.30 -24.49
C VAL A 200 -3.98 4.80 -24.32
N GLY A 201 -4.93 4.10 -23.69
CA GLY A 201 -4.92 2.65 -23.52
C GLY A 201 -4.19 2.15 -22.27
N ALA A 202 -4.21 2.92 -21.17
CA ALA A 202 -3.73 2.42 -19.87
C ALA A 202 -4.47 1.13 -19.45
N ASP A 203 -3.74 0.17 -18.89
CA ASP A 203 -4.33 -1.07 -18.38
C ASP A 203 -5.03 -0.85 -17.03
N GLY A 204 -4.56 0.12 -16.26
CA GLY A 204 -5.17 0.46 -14.98
C GLY A 204 -4.79 1.83 -14.42
N ILE A 205 -5.35 2.12 -13.26
CA ILE A 205 -5.07 3.30 -12.45
C ILE A 205 -4.90 2.87 -10.99
N ASN A 206 -3.87 3.39 -10.32
CA ASN A 206 -3.57 3.07 -8.93
C ASN A 206 -3.85 4.28 -8.03
N LEU A 207 -4.84 4.15 -7.15
CA LEU A 207 -5.15 5.10 -6.08
C LEU A 207 -4.29 4.78 -4.86
N ASP A 208 -3.00 5.09 -4.96
CA ASP A 208 -2.01 4.70 -3.96
C ASP A 208 -2.14 5.48 -2.65
N THR A 209 -1.67 4.90 -1.54
CA THR A 209 -1.60 5.54 -0.23
C THR A 209 -2.96 6.13 0.20
N SER A 210 -4.04 5.45 -0.19
CA SER A 210 -5.42 5.83 0.11
C SER A 210 -5.70 5.77 1.61
N GLY A 211 -6.32 6.82 2.14
CA GLY A 211 -6.62 6.93 3.56
C GLY A 211 -5.53 7.60 4.40
N ALA A 212 -4.44 8.09 3.79
CA ALA A 212 -3.35 8.76 4.52
C ALA A 212 -3.82 10.02 5.28
N ALA A 213 -4.76 10.78 4.70
CA ALA A 213 -5.42 11.90 5.38
C ALA A 213 -6.70 11.50 6.14
N GLY A 214 -6.89 10.20 6.39
CA GLY A 214 -8.00 9.65 7.16
C GLY A 214 -9.21 9.23 6.32
N ASP A 215 -10.37 9.15 6.97
CA ASP A 215 -11.60 8.59 6.41
C ASP A 215 -12.15 9.36 5.20
N ALA A 216 -11.84 10.65 5.07
CA ALA A 216 -12.16 11.42 3.87
C ALA A 216 -11.34 10.97 2.65
N ASP A 217 -10.06 10.68 2.84
CA ASP A 217 -9.15 10.29 1.76
C ASP A 217 -9.51 8.88 1.24
N PHE A 218 -9.85 7.95 2.15
CA PHE A 218 -10.38 6.65 1.74
C PHE A 218 -11.75 6.76 1.04
N LEU A 219 -12.61 7.71 1.44
CA LEU A 219 -13.88 7.95 0.75
C LEU A 219 -13.66 8.42 -0.70
N VAL A 220 -12.61 9.22 -0.95
CA VAL A 220 -12.23 9.61 -2.32
C VAL A 220 -11.92 8.38 -3.15
N ALA A 221 -11.08 7.49 -2.64
CA ALA A 221 -10.67 6.28 -3.37
C ALA A 221 -11.89 5.42 -3.77
N LEU A 222 -12.80 5.19 -2.83
CA LEU A 222 -14.02 4.41 -3.08
C LEU A 222 -14.95 5.08 -4.11
N LYS A 223 -15.22 6.39 -3.95
CA LYS A 223 -16.09 7.14 -4.88
C LYS A 223 -15.49 7.26 -6.28
N ALA A 224 -14.19 7.52 -6.36
CA ALA A 224 -13.49 7.63 -7.63
C ALA A 224 -13.50 6.28 -8.36
N THR A 225 -13.22 5.18 -7.66
CA THR A 225 -13.28 3.82 -8.20
C THR A 225 -14.66 3.51 -8.79
N GLU A 226 -15.73 3.77 -8.04
CA GLU A 226 -17.11 3.52 -8.50
C GLU A 226 -17.44 4.32 -9.78
N GLU A 227 -17.03 5.58 -9.85
CA GLU A 227 -17.23 6.42 -11.03
C GLU A 227 -16.33 6.02 -12.21
N ILE A 228 -15.09 5.59 -11.97
CA ILE A 228 -14.19 5.06 -12.99
C ILE A 228 -14.80 3.80 -13.59
N LYS A 229 -15.24 2.84 -12.79
CA LYS A 229 -15.82 1.58 -13.29
C LYS A 229 -17.12 1.81 -14.08
N LYS A 230 -17.89 2.85 -13.77
CA LYS A 230 -19.07 3.24 -14.57
C LYS A 230 -18.71 3.80 -15.94
N ARG A 231 -17.64 4.61 -16.02
CA ARG A 231 -17.27 5.35 -17.25
C ARG A 231 -16.31 4.56 -18.15
N PHE A 232 -15.41 3.81 -17.53
CA PHE A 232 -14.31 3.07 -18.13
C PHE A 232 -14.30 1.63 -17.59
N PRO A 233 -15.29 0.79 -17.95
CA PRO A 233 -15.48 -0.53 -17.33
C PRO A 233 -14.26 -1.46 -17.45
N ASP A 234 -13.45 -1.29 -18.49
CA ASP A 234 -12.28 -2.12 -18.77
C ASP A 234 -11.00 -1.59 -18.12
N LEU A 235 -11.00 -0.37 -17.55
CA LEU A 235 -9.84 0.16 -16.83
C LEU A 235 -9.75 -0.51 -15.45
N GLY A 236 -8.62 -1.18 -15.18
CA GLY A 236 -8.32 -1.73 -13.86
C GLY A 236 -8.19 -0.63 -12.81
N VAL A 237 -8.65 -0.87 -11.59
CA VAL A 237 -8.46 0.06 -10.48
C VAL A 237 -7.79 -0.65 -9.32
N GLU A 238 -6.60 -0.20 -8.93
CA GLU A 238 -5.93 -0.61 -7.71
C GLU A 238 -6.18 0.44 -6.63
N ILE A 239 -6.52 -0.01 -5.42
CA ILE A 239 -6.58 0.84 -4.22
C ILE A 239 -5.50 0.37 -3.25
N GLY A 240 -4.34 1.03 -3.27
CA GLY A 240 -3.29 0.87 -2.25
C GLY A 240 -3.64 1.68 -1.00
N MET A 241 -3.63 1.07 0.17
CA MET A 241 -4.00 1.74 1.43
C MET A 241 -2.78 2.43 2.06
N ALA A 242 -3.00 3.39 2.96
CA ALA A 242 -1.90 4.03 3.70
C ALA A 242 -1.53 3.32 5.01
N GLY A 243 -2.38 2.43 5.51
CA GLY A 243 -2.20 1.78 6.80
C GLY A 243 -3.28 0.78 7.17
N GLU A 244 -3.04 -0.01 8.21
CA GLU A 244 -4.01 -1.02 8.64
C GLU A 244 -5.26 -0.41 9.27
N PHE A 245 -5.26 0.87 9.62
CA PHE A 245 -6.35 1.49 10.34
C PHE A 245 -6.71 2.84 9.71
N VAL A 246 -7.95 2.97 9.26
CA VAL A 246 -8.44 4.24 8.71
C VAL A 246 -8.63 5.25 9.85
N LEU A 247 -7.78 6.27 9.89
CA LEU A 247 -7.86 7.35 10.88
C LEU A 247 -9.16 8.15 10.72
N GLY A 248 -9.85 8.41 11.82
CA GLY A 248 -11.09 9.19 11.83
C GLY A 248 -10.87 10.69 11.93
N MET A 249 -10.19 11.29 10.94
CA MET A 249 -9.97 12.74 10.89
C MET A 249 -11.30 13.51 10.76
N HIS A 250 -12.26 12.96 10.01
CA HIS A 250 -13.66 13.39 10.04
C HIS A 250 -14.47 12.53 11.02
N GLY A 251 -14.21 11.22 11.04
CA GLY A 251 -14.77 10.27 12.02
C GLY A 251 -16.24 9.89 11.79
N LYS A 252 -16.90 10.43 10.77
CA LYS A 252 -18.35 10.23 10.51
C LYS A 252 -18.67 9.88 9.07
N LEU A 253 -17.68 9.91 8.17
CA LEU A 253 -17.91 9.63 6.76
C LEU A 253 -18.26 8.15 6.57
N LYS A 254 -19.14 7.93 5.59
CA LYS A 254 -19.67 6.61 5.28
C LYS A 254 -19.58 6.34 3.79
N TYR A 255 -19.31 5.08 3.46
CA TYR A 255 -19.51 4.53 2.13
C TYR A 255 -20.55 3.41 2.23
N ASP A 256 -21.61 3.51 1.45
CA ASP A 256 -22.81 2.66 1.52
C ASP A 256 -23.25 2.29 2.94
N GLY A 257 -23.49 3.31 3.78
CA GLY A 257 -23.95 3.13 5.16
C GLY A 257 -22.88 2.68 6.17
N VAL A 258 -21.73 2.19 5.72
CA VAL A 258 -20.61 1.74 6.56
C VAL A 258 -19.72 2.92 6.91
N ARG A 259 -19.46 3.13 8.21
CA ARG A 259 -18.51 4.16 8.67
C ARG A 259 -17.08 3.75 8.32
N LEU A 260 -16.35 4.66 7.68
CA LEU A 260 -14.99 4.43 7.21
C LEU A 260 -13.94 4.53 8.32
N ALA A 261 -14.11 5.47 9.24
CA ALA A 261 -13.21 5.62 10.38
C ALA A 261 -13.20 4.35 11.25
N GLY A 262 -11.99 3.83 11.45
CA GLY A 262 -11.70 2.66 12.27
C GLY A 262 -11.80 1.30 11.59
N LEU A 263 -11.84 1.27 10.25
CA LEU A 263 -11.79 0.02 9.51
C LEU A 263 -10.37 -0.54 9.44
N TYR A 264 -10.28 -1.87 9.58
CA TYR A 264 -9.08 -2.69 9.41
C TYR A 264 -9.09 -3.42 8.05
N PRO A 265 -7.96 -4.01 7.58
CA PRO A 265 -7.83 -4.47 6.19
C PRO A 265 -8.96 -5.41 5.72
N HIS A 266 -9.33 -6.40 6.54
CA HIS A 266 -10.45 -7.33 6.28
C HIS A 266 -11.83 -6.65 6.10
N LYS A 267 -11.99 -5.38 6.48
CA LYS A 267 -13.20 -4.58 6.20
C LYS A 267 -12.96 -3.54 5.12
N GLN A 268 -11.74 -3.03 4.98
CA GLN A 268 -11.36 -2.11 3.93
C GLN A 268 -11.52 -2.79 2.55
N VAL A 269 -11.01 -4.02 2.40
CA VAL A 269 -11.12 -4.81 1.17
C VAL A 269 -12.57 -4.99 0.72
N LYS A 270 -13.50 -5.24 1.66
CA LYS A 270 -14.93 -5.37 1.34
C LYS A 270 -15.58 -4.11 0.79
N LEU A 271 -15.08 -2.93 1.18
CA LEU A 271 -15.55 -1.67 0.59
C LEU A 271 -14.89 -1.41 -0.76
N ALA A 272 -13.61 -1.75 -0.92
CA ALA A 272 -12.89 -1.65 -2.19
C ALA A 272 -13.54 -2.55 -3.27
N GLU A 273 -13.82 -3.81 -2.95
CA GLU A 273 -14.57 -4.76 -3.80
C GLU A 273 -15.91 -4.17 -4.23
N LYS A 274 -16.66 -3.63 -3.27
CA LYS A 274 -17.97 -3.03 -3.51
C LYS A 274 -17.92 -1.81 -4.42
N ALA A 275 -16.86 -1.00 -4.30
CA ALA A 275 -16.61 0.12 -5.19
C ALA A 275 -16.22 -0.33 -6.60
N GLY A 276 -15.79 -1.59 -6.77
CA GLY A 276 -15.37 -2.17 -8.04
C GLY A 276 -13.85 -2.15 -8.26
N ALA A 277 -13.05 -2.07 -7.19
CA ALA A 277 -11.61 -2.24 -7.28
C ALA A 277 -11.25 -3.60 -7.89
N SER A 278 -10.21 -3.61 -8.71
CA SER A 278 -9.67 -4.81 -9.36
C SER A 278 -8.56 -5.46 -8.53
N ILE A 279 -7.80 -4.65 -7.79
CA ILE A 279 -6.72 -5.07 -6.90
C ILE A 279 -6.83 -4.25 -5.59
N PHE A 280 -6.58 -4.89 -4.45
CA PHE A 280 -6.53 -4.21 -3.16
C PHE A 280 -5.14 -4.27 -2.54
N GLY A 281 -4.54 -3.10 -2.32
CA GLY A 281 -3.26 -2.94 -1.64
C GLY A 281 -3.43 -2.87 -0.13
N ALA A 282 -3.26 -4.00 0.55
CA ALA A 282 -3.40 -4.07 2.00
C ALA A 282 -2.12 -3.61 2.70
N VAL A 283 -2.27 -2.77 3.73
CA VAL A 283 -1.13 -2.21 4.47
C VAL A 283 -1.22 -2.49 5.94
N VAL A 284 -0.04 -2.74 6.53
CA VAL A 284 0.16 -2.76 7.97
C VAL A 284 1.44 -1.98 8.29
N ASN A 285 1.33 -0.90 9.06
CA ASN A 285 2.47 -0.04 9.38
C ASN A 285 3.46 -0.76 10.30
N THR A 286 4.75 -0.58 10.00
CA THR A 286 5.87 -1.03 10.81
C THR A 286 6.01 -0.14 12.04
N ASN A 287 6.18 -0.75 13.21
CA ASN A 287 6.55 -0.06 14.43
C ASN A 287 8.08 -0.03 14.57
N CYS A 288 8.66 1.16 14.48
CA CYS A 288 10.12 1.37 14.56
C CYS A 288 10.74 0.86 15.87
N ASN A 289 9.98 0.85 16.97
CA ASN A 289 10.45 0.43 18.30
C ASN A 289 10.33 -1.08 18.53
N LYS A 290 9.94 -1.86 17.52
CA LYS A 290 9.69 -3.30 17.61
C LYS A 290 10.60 -4.05 16.65
N SER A 291 10.91 -5.31 16.98
CA SER A 291 11.74 -6.16 16.15
C SER A 291 11.01 -6.56 14.86
N PHE A 292 11.76 -7.03 13.86
CA PHE A 292 11.19 -7.63 12.65
C PHE A 292 10.25 -8.81 13.00
N PRO A 293 10.63 -9.78 13.86
CA PRO A 293 9.71 -10.83 14.32
C PRO A 293 8.36 -10.32 14.84
N TRP A 294 8.36 -9.27 15.66
CA TRP A 294 7.13 -8.65 16.15
C TRP A 294 6.31 -8.03 15.01
N ASN A 295 6.97 -7.26 14.15
CA ASN A 295 6.31 -6.57 13.04
C ASN A 295 5.72 -7.54 12.02
N ILE A 296 6.49 -8.53 11.56
CA ILE A 296 6.01 -9.47 10.55
C ILE A 296 4.90 -10.38 11.09
N ALA A 297 4.95 -10.81 12.36
CA ALA A 297 3.87 -11.59 12.94
C ALA A 297 2.56 -10.81 13.03
N ARG A 298 2.63 -9.53 13.40
CA ARG A 298 1.49 -8.61 13.35
C ARG A 298 0.95 -8.44 11.92
N VAL A 299 1.83 -8.21 10.95
CA VAL A 299 1.48 -8.05 9.53
C VAL A 299 0.74 -9.27 9.02
N ILE A 300 1.32 -10.46 9.17
CA ILE A 300 0.74 -11.70 8.66
C ILE A 300 -0.63 -11.99 9.30
N THR A 301 -0.82 -11.67 10.57
CA THR A 301 -2.13 -11.81 11.22
C THR A 301 -3.21 -10.94 10.56
N PHE A 302 -2.91 -9.66 10.30
CA PHE A 302 -3.84 -8.77 9.60
C PHE A 302 -4.07 -9.13 8.14
N ILE A 303 -2.99 -9.46 7.42
CA ILE A 303 -3.03 -9.78 5.99
C ILE A 303 -3.81 -11.08 5.77
N LYS A 304 -3.56 -12.13 6.56
CA LYS A 304 -4.32 -13.39 6.47
C LYS A 304 -5.81 -13.18 6.70
N ALA A 305 -6.19 -12.41 7.73
CA ALA A 305 -7.60 -12.06 7.96
C ALA A 305 -8.20 -11.24 6.80
N CYS A 306 -7.38 -10.47 6.06
CA CYS A 306 -7.81 -9.73 4.88
C CYS A 306 -8.02 -10.66 3.68
N THR A 307 -7.06 -11.54 3.39
CA THR A 307 -7.10 -12.46 2.25
C THR A 307 -8.17 -13.54 2.44
N ASP A 308 -8.41 -14.01 3.67
CA ASP A 308 -9.46 -14.99 3.99
C ASP A 308 -10.87 -14.50 3.63
N VAL A 309 -11.08 -13.18 3.57
CA VAL A 309 -12.36 -12.57 3.20
C VAL A 309 -12.34 -11.94 1.81
N ALA A 310 -11.19 -11.81 1.15
CA ALA A 310 -11.09 -11.10 -0.12
C ALA A 310 -11.67 -11.91 -1.29
N GLU A 311 -12.34 -11.22 -2.23
CA GLU A 311 -12.88 -11.74 -3.49
C GLU A 311 -12.13 -11.18 -4.72
N ILE A 312 -11.17 -10.27 -4.47
CA ILE A 312 -10.24 -9.72 -5.45
C ILE A 312 -8.80 -9.96 -5.00
N PRO A 313 -7.81 -9.95 -5.92
CA PRO A 313 -6.40 -10.06 -5.54
C PRO A 313 -5.99 -9.02 -4.50
N VAL A 314 -5.26 -9.48 -3.49
CA VAL A 314 -4.65 -8.63 -2.45
C VAL A 314 -3.16 -8.56 -2.70
N HIS A 315 -2.65 -7.38 -3.04
CA HIS A 315 -1.24 -7.13 -3.25
C HIS A 315 -0.72 -6.30 -2.08
N ALA A 316 -0.18 -6.93 -1.04
CA ALA A 316 0.24 -6.16 0.15
C ALA A 316 1.32 -5.13 -0.21
N ASP A 317 1.22 -3.90 0.29
CA ASP A 317 2.21 -2.87 -0.03
C ASP A 317 3.49 -3.11 0.79
N VAL A 318 4.55 -3.59 0.12
CA VAL A 318 5.85 -3.92 0.74
C VAL A 318 6.87 -2.81 0.45
N GLY A 319 6.60 -1.62 0.98
CA GLY A 319 7.46 -0.44 0.88
C GLY A 319 8.07 -0.04 2.22
N MET A 320 8.92 1.00 2.21
CA MET A 320 9.52 1.55 3.42
C MET A 320 8.45 1.81 4.50
N GLY A 321 8.61 1.17 5.67
CA GLY A 321 7.75 1.41 6.82
C GLY A 321 6.44 0.65 6.87
N VAL A 322 6.19 -0.25 5.92
CA VAL A 322 4.95 -1.00 5.83
C VAL A 322 5.22 -2.49 5.60
N CYS A 323 4.26 -3.32 5.98
CA CYS A 323 4.24 -4.77 5.77
C CYS A 323 5.52 -5.50 6.23
N GLY A 324 6.10 -5.04 7.34
CA GLY A 324 7.28 -5.66 7.96
C GLY A 324 8.60 -5.08 7.48
N ILE A 325 8.58 -4.16 6.53
CA ILE A 325 9.78 -3.45 6.06
C ILE A 325 10.13 -2.33 7.04
N PRO A 326 11.42 -2.20 7.42
CA PRO A 326 11.87 -1.15 8.32
C PRO A 326 11.77 0.25 7.69
N MET A 327 11.68 1.27 8.54
CA MET A 327 11.74 2.69 8.18
C MET A 327 13.18 3.10 7.89
N VAL A 328 13.71 2.68 6.74
CA VAL A 328 15.05 3.05 6.27
C VAL A 328 15.04 3.34 4.76
N GLU A 329 15.91 4.26 4.35
CA GLU A 329 16.04 4.67 2.94
C GLU A 329 16.45 3.50 2.02
N ASN A 330 17.43 2.71 2.46
CA ASN A 330 17.91 1.56 1.71
C ASN A 330 17.37 0.27 2.34
N MET A 331 16.40 -0.34 1.68
CA MET A 331 15.74 -1.55 2.17
C MET A 331 16.73 -2.71 2.32
N PRO A 332 16.85 -3.30 3.53
CA PRO A 332 17.70 -4.47 3.73
C PRO A 332 17.08 -5.71 3.06
N SER A 333 17.80 -6.30 2.11
CA SER A 333 17.32 -7.47 1.36
C SER A 333 16.99 -8.67 2.27
N ASP A 334 17.61 -8.75 3.44
CA ASP A 334 17.34 -9.79 4.44
C ASP A 334 15.94 -9.70 5.04
N VAL A 335 15.45 -8.50 5.32
CA VAL A 335 14.10 -8.29 5.83
C VAL A 335 13.09 -8.36 4.69
N ALA A 336 13.37 -7.69 3.56
CA ALA A 336 12.44 -7.64 2.43
C ALA A 336 12.07 -9.05 1.94
N SER A 337 13.08 -9.89 1.65
CA SER A 337 12.83 -11.24 1.14
C SER A 337 12.10 -12.16 2.14
N ARG A 338 12.29 -11.98 3.45
CA ARG A 338 11.55 -12.71 4.50
C ARG A 338 10.11 -12.23 4.61
N ALA A 339 9.88 -10.91 4.51
CA ALA A 339 8.55 -10.34 4.50
C ALA A 339 7.76 -10.86 3.29
N ASP A 340 8.35 -10.78 2.09
CA ASP A 340 7.75 -11.30 0.85
C ASP A 340 7.39 -12.78 0.99
N LYS A 341 8.35 -13.61 1.42
CA LYS A 341 8.10 -15.05 1.61
C LYS A 341 6.99 -15.32 2.61
N ALA A 342 6.92 -14.59 3.72
CA ALA A 342 5.87 -14.75 4.72
C ALA A 342 4.50 -14.32 4.18
N LEU A 343 4.44 -13.21 3.45
CA LEU A 343 3.23 -12.70 2.83
C LEU A 343 2.67 -13.68 1.80
N VAL A 344 3.54 -14.27 0.96
CA VAL A 344 3.14 -15.29 -0.01
C VAL A 344 2.70 -16.57 0.71
N GLU A 345 3.56 -17.14 1.55
CA GLU A 345 3.36 -18.51 2.04
C GLU A 345 2.36 -18.65 3.19
N ILE A 346 2.06 -17.56 3.90
CA ILE A 346 1.18 -17.55 5.07
C ILE A 346 0.05 -16.53 4.89
N GLY A 347 0.41 -15.33 4.42
CA GLY A 347 -0.54 -14.24 4.16
C GLY A 347 -1.44 -14.49 2.95
N LYS A 348 -1.04 -15.37 2.02
CA LYS A 348 -1.82 -15.72 0.82
C LYS A 348 -2.14 -14.52 -0.07
N VAL A 349 -1.23 -13.55 -0.12
CA VAL A 349 -1.35 -12.41 -1.05
C VAL A 349 -1.39 -12.95 -2.49
N ASP A 350 -2.18 -12.30 -3.34
CA ASP A 350 -2.55 -12.77 -4.69
C ASP A 350 -3.37 -14.09 -4.75
N GLY A 351 -3.98 -14.51 -3.63
CA GLY A 351 -5.07 -15.49 -3.64
C GLY A 351 -4.68 -16.98 -3.60
N PHE A 352 -3.46 -17.31 -3.14
CA PHE A 352 -2.97 -18.70 -3.05
C PHE A 352 -2.70 -19.18 -1.62
#